data_AF-A0A9X1VA73-F1
#
_entry.id   AF-A0A9X1VA73-F1
#
_cell.length_a   1.000
_cell.length_b   1.000
_cell.length_c   1.000
_cell.angle_alpha   90.00
_cell.angle_beta   90.00
_cell.angle_gamma   90.00
#
_symmetry.space_group_name_H-M   'P 1'
#
loop_
_entity.id
_entity.type
_entity.pdbx_description
1 polymer ?
#
loop_
_entity_poly.entity_id
_entity_poly.type
_entity_poly.pdbx_seq_one_letter_code
_entity_poly.pdbx_strand_id
1 'polypeptide(L)' 'MQNDNHHLKRHLSMLDLTLIGIGAAIGSGWLFGVQYAAVDAGPGAIVGWIIGAIALIFIALVYAELSAMLPEAGGVV' A
#
# COMPACT_ATOMS: atom_id res chain seq x y z
N MET A 1 -29.06 -9.87 28.21
CA MET A 1 -28.57 -9.77 26.83
C MET A 1 -27.47 -8.71 26.85
N GLN A 2 -26.22 -9.14 26.98
CA GLN A 2 -25.06 -8.26 27.09
C GLN A 2 -24.75 -7.74 25.68
N ASN A 3 -25.11 -6.48 25.40
CA ASN A 3 -24.73 -5.82 24.16
C ASN A 3 -23.27 -5.36 24.28
N ASP A 4 -22.35 -6.26 23.93
CA ASP A 4 -20.92 -5.98 23.85
C ASP A 4 -20.64 -5.10 22.61
N ASN A 5 -20.93 -3.80 22.75
CA ASN A 5 -20.58 -2.76 21.78
C ASN A 5 -19.07 -2.51 21.84
N HIS A 6 -18.25 -3.47 21.41
CA HIS A 6 -16.81 -3.29 21.22
C HIS A 6 -16.55 -2.48 19.94
N HIS A 7 -16.95 -1.21 19.94
CA HIS A 7 -16.56 -0.29 18.88
C HIS A 7 -15.05 -0.01 19.00
N LEU A 8 -14.31 -0.23 17.91
CA LEU A 8 -12.89 0.12 17.82
C LEU A 8 -12.73 1.62 18.08
N LYS A 9 -11.90 1.97 19.07
CA LYS A 9 -11.56 3.37 19.34
C LYS A 9 -10.66 3.89 18.22
N ARG A 10 -11.08 4.95 17.52
CA ARG A 10 -10.20 5.70 16.60
C ARG A 10 -9.11 6.40 17.40
N HIS A 11 -7.95 5.76 17.52
CA HIS A 11 -6.78 6.30 18.22
C HIS A 11 -5.56 6.49 17.31
N LEU A 12 -5.58 5.90 16.12
CA LEU A 12 -4.48 6.00 15.17
C LEU A 12 -4.33 7.44 14.65
N SER A 13 -3.12 7.97 14.79
CA SER A 13 -2.71 9.24 14.20
C SER A 13 -2.44 9.08 12.70
N MET A 14 -2.35 10.20 11.97
CA MET A 14 -1.97 10.19 10.54
C MET A 14 -0.62 9.49 10.32
N LEU A 15 0.32 9.70 11.24
CA LEU A 15 1.66 9.11 11.15
C LEU A 15 1.56 7.59 11.28
N ASP A 16 0.80 7.09 12.26
CA ASP A 16 0.62 5.66 12.48
C ASP A 16 -0.01 4.99 11.26
N LEU A 17 -1.06 5.60 10.69
CA LEU A 17 -1.71 5.13 9.47
C LEU A 17 -0.74 5.09 8.28
N THR A 18 0.10 6.11 8.13
CA THR A 18 1.09 6.18 7.05
C THR A 18 2.16 5.10 7.19
N LEU A 19 2.68 4.88 8.42
CA LEU A 19 3.65 3.83 8.68
C LEU A 19 3.09 2.44 8.49
N ILE A 20 1.82 2.22 8.86
CA ILE A 20 1.11 0.96 8.57
C ILE A 20 1.05 0.74 7.05
N GLY A 21 0.71 1.76 6.28
CA GLY A 21 0.70 1.68 4.81
C GLY A 21 2.07 1.35 4.22
N ILE A 22 3.13 2.00 4.69
CA ILE A 22 4.51 1.72 4.26
C ILE A 22 4.91 0.28 4.61
N GLY A 23 4.63 -0.16 5.84
CA GLY A 23 4.93 -1.52 6.30
C GLY A 23 4.17 -2.58 5.50
N ALA A 24 2.91 -2.32 5.15
CA ALA A 24 2.11 -3.21 4.32
C ALA A 24 2.59 -3.29 2.86
N ALA A 25 3.20 -2.22 2.34
CA ALA A 25 3.76 -2.22 0.98
C ALA A 25 5.06 -3.04 0.85
N ILE A 26 5.85 -3.14 1.92
CA ILE A 26 7.13 -3.85 1.93
C ILE A 26 6.89 -5.34 2.24
N GLY A 27 6.58 -6.11 1.20
CA GLY A 27 6.42 -7.58 1.27
C GLY A 27 7.58 -8.37 0.65
N SER A 28 7.41 -9.69 0.53
CA SER A 28 8.38 -10.58 -0.14
C SER A 28 8.60 -10.23 -1.61
N GLY A 29 7.62 -9.60 -2.26
CA GLY A 29 7.71 -9.15 -3.65
C GLY A 29 8.81 -8.11 -3.91
N TRP A 30 9.13 -7.26 -2.94
CA TRP A 30 10.24 -6.30 -3.07
C TRP A 30 11.60 -7.02 -3.14
N LEU A 31 11.80 -8.06 -2.33
CA LEU A 31 13.06 -8.80 -2.26
C LEU A 31 13.34 -9.58 -3.55
N PHE A 32 12.35 -10.34 -4.02
CA PHE A 32 12.52 -11.17 -5.20
C PHE A 32 12.34 -10.40 -6.51
N GLY A 33 11.50 -9.36 -6.53
CA GLY A 33 11.26 -8.54 -7.72
C GLY A 33 12.52 -7.85 -8.23
N VAL A 34 13.35 -7.32 -7.34
CA VAL A 34 14.64 -6.72 -7.71
C VAL A 34 15.60 -7.77 -8.28
N GLN A 35 15.67 -8.96 -7.66
CA GLN A 35 16.50 -10.06 -8.13
C GLN A 35 16.09 -10.52 -9.54
N TYR A 36 14.79 -10.76 -9.78
CA TYR A 36 14.31 -11.17 -11.10
C TYR A 36 14.56 -10.10 -12.15
N ALA A 37 14.26 -8.83 -11.83
CA ALA A 37 14.49 -7.73 -12.75
C ALA A 37 15.98 -7.57 -13.11
N ALA A 38 16.88 -7.76 -12.14
CA ALA A 38 18.32 -7.69 -12.36
C ALA A 38 18.85 -8.88 -13.19
N VAL A 39 18.30 -10.08 -13.03
CA VAL A 39 18.68 -11.25 -13.85
C VAL A 39 18.24 -11.08 -15.30
N ASP A 40 17.02 -10.59 -15.53
CA ASP A 40 16.46 -10.49 -16.88
C ASP A 40 16.97 -9.25 -17.65
N ALA A 41 17.01 -8.08 -17.00
CA ALA A 41 17.32 -6.81 -17.64
C ALA A 41 18.69 -6.22 -17.26
N GLY A 42 19.41 -6.83 -16.31
CA GLY A 42 20.69 -6.33 -15.83
C GLY A 42 20.57 -4.91 -15.25
N PRO A 43 21.58 -4.05 -15.45
CA PRO A 43 21.52 -2.64 -15.01
C PRO A 43 20.35 -1.84 -15.60
N GLY A 44 19.77 -2.29 -16.73
CA GLY A 44 18.62 -1.66 -17.38
C GLY A 44 17.31 -1.79 -16.59
N ALA A 45 17.26 -2.70 -15.61
CA ALA A 45 16.10 -2.91 -14.74
C ALA A 45 15.62 -1.63 -14.04
N ILE A 46 16.53 -0.69 -13.76
CA ILE A 46 16.23 0.59 -13.12
C ILE A 46 15.19 1.38 -13.94
N VAL A 47 15.26 1.34 -15.27
CA VAL A 47 14.29 2.03 -16.13
C VAL A 47 12.90 1.44 -15.97
N GLY A 48 12.80 0.11 -15.91
CA GLY A 48 11.53 -0.59 -15.65
C GLY A 48 10.95 -0.24 -14.27
N TRP A 49 11.79 -0.16 -13.25
CA TRP A 49 11.38 0.25 -11.90
C TRP A 49 10.86 1.68 -11.85
N ILE A 50 11.48 2.61 -12.56
CA ILE A 50 11.01 4.01 -12.63
C ILE A 50 9.63 4.08 -13.29
N ILE A 51 9.45 3.39 -14.41
CA ILE A 51 8.15 3.34 -15.10
C ILE A 51 7.08 2.70 -14.20
N GLY A 52 7.42 1.60 -13.53
CA GLY A 52 6.54 0.93 -12.57
C GLY A 52 6.16 1.83 -11.40
N ALA A 53 7.10 2.60 -10.86
CA ALA A 53 6.84 3.55 -9.78
C ALA A 53 5.87 4.66 -10.22
N ILE A 54 6.03 5.20 -11.42
CA ILE A 54 5.12 6.19 -11.99
C ILE A 54 3.70 5.60 -12.14
N ALA A 55 3.59 4.37 -12.66
CA ALA A 55 2.30 3.69 -12.77
C ALA A 55 1.64 3.47 -11.40
N LEU A 56 2.42 3.07 -10.39
CA LEU A 56 1.92 2.89 -9.02
C LEU A 56 1.43 4.20 -8.39
N ILE A 57 2.05 5.35 -8.69
CA ILE A 57 1.57 6.66 -8.21
C ILE A 57 0.14 6.93 -8.71
N PHE A 58 -0.14 6.67 -10.00
CA PHE A 58 -1.49 6.86 -10.53
C PHE A 58 -2.51 5.95 -9.84
N ILE A 59 -2.15 4.68 -9.59
CA ILE A 59 -3.00 3.74 -8.85
C ILE A 59 -3.24 4.24 -7.43
N ALA A 60 -2.18 4.70 -6.75
CA ALA A 60 -2.27 5.22 -5.38
C ALA A 60 -3.17 6.46 -5.29
N LEU A 61 -3.11 7.36 -6.28
CA LEU A 61 -3.99 8.54 -6.33
C LEU A 61 -5.46 8.15 -6.47
N VAL A 62 -5.79 7.19 -7.34
CA VAL A 62 -7.15 6.66 -7.46
C VAL A 62 -7.61 6.03 -6.14
N TYR A 63 -6.73 5.27 -5.48
CA TYR A 63 -7.04 4.66 -4.19
C TYR A 63 -7.22 5.70 -3.08
N ALA A 64 -6.47 6.81 -3.12
CA ALA A 64 -6.62 7.92 -2.18
C ALA A 64 -7.98 8.62 -2.34
N GLU A 65 -8.41 8.88 -3.57
CA GLU A 65 -9.74 9.43 -3.87
C GLU A 65 -10.85 8.49 -3.37
N LEU A 66 -10.75 7.20 -3.65
CA LEU A 66 -11.72 6.20 -3.19
C LEU A 66 -11.77 6.10 -1.67
N SER A 67 -10.62 6.11 -1.01
CA SER A 67 -10.52 6.04 0.46
C SER A 67 -11.10 7.29 1.14
N ALA A 68 -11.02 8.45 0.48
CA ALA A 68 -11.64 9.68 0.96
C ALA A 68 -13.17 9.66 0.76
N MET A 69 -13.67 9.08 -0.33
CA MET A 69 -15.11 8.96 -0.60
C MET A 69 -15.81 7.91 0.27
N LEU A 70 -15.12 6.80 0.61
CA LEU A 70 -15.68 5.68 1.38
C LEU A 70 -14.85 5.44 2.65
N PRO A 71 -14.99 6.27 3.70
CA PRO A 71 -14.16 6.22 4.91
C PRO A 71 -14.66 5.13 5.89
N GLU A 72 -14.81 3.91 5.40
CA GLU A 72 -15.26 2.75 6.17
C GLU A 72 -14.07 1.86 6.55
N ALA A 73 -14.08 1.35 7.79
CA ALA A 73 -13.04 0.43 8.25
C ALA A 73 -13.21 -0.93 7.57
N GLY A 74 -12.19 -1.40 6.84
CA GLY A 74 -12.17 -2.71 6.18
C GLY A 74 -11.97 -2.66 4.66
N GLY A 75 -12.20 -1.52 4.02
CA GLY A 75 -12.08 -1.36 2.56
C GLY A 75 -13.15 -2.14 1.77
N VAL A 76 -13.24 -1.87 0.46
CA VAL A 76 -14.05 -2.69 -0.47
C VAL A 76 -13.25 -3.97 -0.74
N VAL A 77 -13.71 -5.09 -0.19
CA VAL A 77 -13.15 -6.43 -0.48
C VAL A 77 -13.54 -6.90 -1.87
#